data_AF-A0A2N1IVW5-F1
#
_entry.id   AF-A0A2N1IVW5-F1
#
_cell.length_a   1.000
_cell.length_b   1.000
_cell.length_c   1.000
_cell.angle_alpha   90.00
_cell.angle_beta   90.00
_cell.angle_gamma   90.00
#
_symmetry.space_group_name_H-M   'P 1'
#
loop_
_entity.id
_entity.type
_entity.pdbx_description
1 polymer ?
#
loop_
_entity_poly.entity_id
_entity_poly.type
_entity_poly.pdbx_seq_one_letter_code
_entity_poly.pdbx_strand_id
1 'polypeptide(L)' 'MTPISKPAQVHQQRSGASIITGPWPTYSQFKGFPERERWALYELAKAGRQAMEDNGFEMAESYDAFVRRVTEELDL' A
#
# COMPACT_ATOMS: atom_id res chain seq x y z
N MET A 1 32.84 12.06 13.84
CA MET A 1 32.01 12.55 12.72
C MET A 1 31.70 11.37 11.82
N THR A 2 30.48 10.85 11.83
CA THR A 2 30.03 9.72 11.00
C THR A 2 28.89 10.22 10.10
N PRO A 3 29.02 10.20 8.76
CA PRO A 3 27.95 10.65 7.89
C PRO A 3 26.85 9.57 7.83
N ILE A 4 25.66 9.93 8.32
CA ILE A 4 24.44 9.14 8.15
C ILE A 4 24.06 9.22 6.67
N SER A 5 24.25 8.13 5.94
CA SER A 5 23.76 7.99 4.57
C SER A 5 22.24 7.82 4.61
N LYS A 6 21.54 8.95 4.46
CA LYS A 6 20.09 9.03 4.28
C LYS A 6 19.75 8.39 2.93
N PRO A 7 18.88 7.36 2.84
CA PRO A 7 18.44 6.88 1.54
C PRO A 7 17.69 8.02 0.85
N ALA A 8 18.13 8.33 -0.36
CA ALA A 8 17.60 9.39 -1.19
C ALA A 8 16.14 9.07 -1.57
N GLN A 9 15.19 9.49 -0.74
CA GLN A 9 13.78 9.57 -1.11
C GLN A 9 13.58 10.78 -2.03
N VAL A 10 14.13 10.69 -3.24
CA VAL A 10 13.79 11.59 -4.35
C VAL A 10 12.66 10.92 -5.11
N HIS A 11 11.50 10.79 -4.47
CA HIS A 11 10.29 10.44 -5.19
C HIS A 11 9.78 11.75 -5.80
N GLN A 12 10.15 11.96 -7.06
CA GLN A 12 9.76 13.12 -7.85
C GLN A 12 8.25 13.28 -7.75
N GLN A 13 7.79 14.33 -7.06
CA GLN A 13 6.44 14.88 -7.21
C GLN A 13 6.26 15.24 -8.69
N ARG A 14 5.79 14.29 -9.50
CA ARG A 14 5.25 14.62 -10.82
C ARG A 14 3.84 15.14 -10.57
N SER A 15 3.63 16.41 -10.89
CA SER A 15 2.32 16.94 -11.24
C SER A 15 1.26 16.89 -10.12
N GLY A 16 1.48 17.60 -9.00
CA GLY A 16 0.39 18.00 -8.09
C GLY A 16 -0.29 16.90 -7.26
N ALA A 17 0.00 15.62 -7.48
CA ALA A 17 -0.48 14.52 -6.66
C ALA A 17 0.40 14.35 -5.41
N SER A 18 -0.22 14.22 -4.24
CA SER A 18 0.51 13.92 -3.01
C SER A 18 0.84 12.43 -2.99
N ILE A 19 2.09 12.09 -3.28
CA ILE A 19 2.51 10.70 -3.35
C ILE A 19 2.70 10.16 -1.93
N ILE A 20 1.88 9.17 -1.56
CA ILE A 20 1.98 8.52 -0.25
C ILE A 20 3.11 7.48 -0.34
N THR A 21 4.16 7.68 0.45
CA THR A 21 5.27 6.72 0.64
C THR A 21 5.26 6.08 2.03
N GLY A 22 4.15 6.20 2.75
CA GLY A 22 4.01 5.76 4.15
C GLY A 22 3.92 4.23 4.29
N PRO A 23 4.10 3.70 5.51
CA PRO A 23 3.92 2.28 5.76
C PRO A 23 2.47 1.91 5.42
N TRP A 24 2.33 1.06 4.40
CA TRP A 24 1.02 0.65 3.92
C TRP A 24 0.27 -0.16 5.00
N PRO A 25 -1.07 -0.15 4.98
CA PRO A 25 -1.84 -1.03 5.86
C PRO A 25 -1.40 -2.48 5.64
N THR A 26 -0.97 -3.14 6.71
CA THR A 26 -0.63 -4.56 6.69
C THR A 26 -1.83 -5.39 7.18
N TYR A 27 -2.17 -6.40 6.41
CA TYR A 27 -3.26 -7.33 6.63
C TYR A 27 -2.79 -8.68 7.19
N SER A 28 -1.49 -8.83 7.45
CA SER A 28 -0.88 -10.05 8.01
C SER A 28 -1.53 -10.52 9.32
N GLN A 29 -2.04 -9.59 10.13
CA GLN A 29 -2.81 -9.87 11.36
C GLN A 29 -4.13 -10.61 11.10
N PHE A 30 -4.67 -10.54 9.88
CA PHE A 30 -5.95 -11.15 9.50
C PHE A 30 -5.78 -12.47 8.74
N LYS A 31 -4.54 -12.97 8.59
CA LYS A 31 -4.26 -14.27 7.95
C LYS A 31 -5.03 -15.44 8.59
N GLY A 32 -5.34 -15.36 9.88
CA GLY A 32 -6.09 -16.38 10.61
C GLY A 32 -7.62 -16.33 10.43
N PHE A 33 -8.16 -15.39 9.66
CA PHE A 33 -9.59 -15.22 9.48
C PHE A 33 -10.16 -16.24 8.48
N PRO A 34 -11.47 -16.53 8.55
CA PRO A 34 -12.18 -17.26 7.51
C PRO A 34 -11.92 -16.68 6.13
N GLU A 35 -11.81 -17.53 5.11
CA GLU A 35 -11.54 -17.12 3.72
C GLU A 35 -12.47 -16.01 3.23
N ARG A 36 -13.75 -16.06 3.61
CA ARG A 36 -14.73 -15.01 3.27
C ARG A 36 -14.34 -13.63 3.83
N GLU A 37 -13.84 -13.56 5.06
CA GLU A 37 -13.37 -12.30 5.65
C GLU A 37 -12.05 -11.84 5.03
N ARG A 38 -11.17 -12.77 4.67
CA ARG A 38 -9.93 -12.47 3.94
C ARG A 38 -10.25 -11.84 2.57
N TRP A 39 -11.20 -12.40 1.81
CA TRP A 39 -11.70 -11.78 0.58
C TRP A 39 -12.36 -10.42 0.81
N ALA A 40 -13.13 -10.25 1.89
CA ALA A 40 -13.72 -8.96 2.23
C ALA A 40 -12.66 -7.89 2.54
N LEU A 41 -11.57 -8.27 3.21
CA LEU A 41 -10.43 -7.40 3.49
C LEU A 41 -9.66 -7.04 2.22
N TYR A 42 -9.48 -7.98 1.30
CA TYR A 42 -8.88 -7.72 -0.01
C TYR A 42 -9.68 -6.68 -0.81
N GLU A 43 -11.00 -6.83 -0.87
CA GLU A 43 -11.86 -5.87 -1.56
C GLU A 43 -11.88 -4.51 -0.85
N LEU A 44 -11.90 -4.49 0.50
CA LEU A 44 -11.76 -3.25 1.28
C LEU A 44 -10.43 -2.54 0.99
N ALA A 45 -9.33 -3.28 0.88
CA ALA A 45 -8.01 -2.75 0.56
C ALA A 45 -8.00 -2.06 -0.81
N LYS A 46 -8.58 -2.72 -1.82
CA LYS A 46 -8.72 -2.16 -3.18
C LYS A 46 -9.59 -0.92 -3.20
N ALA A 47 -10.74 -0.96 -2.52
CA ALA A 47 -11.62 0.21 -2.41
C ALA A 47 -10.92 1.38 -1.70
N GLY A 48 -10.13 1.10 -0.65
CA GLY A 48 -9.33 2.10 0.04
C GLY A 48 -8.27 2.74 -0.87
N ARG A 49 -7.58 1.95 -1.69
CA ARG A 49 -6.64 2.46 -2.69
C ARG A 49 -7.34 3.35 -3.72
N GLN A 50 -8.46 2.88 -4.28
CA GLN A 50 -9.22 3.65 -5.26
C GLN A 50 -9.72 4.97 -4.67
N ALA A 51 -10.24 4.96 -3.44
CA ALA A 51 -10.63 6.18 -2.74
C ALA A 51 -9.44 7.14 -2.53
N MET A 52 -8.25 6.62 -2.24
CA MET A 52 -7.03 7.45 -2.16
C MET A 52 -6.68 8.07 -3.51
N GLU A 53 -6.70 7.29 -4.60
CA GLU A 53 -6.48 7.77 -5.98
C GLU A 53 -7.52 8.83 -6.39
N ASP A 54 -8.80 8.60 -6.07
CA ASP A 54 -9.90 9.56 -6.30
C ASP A 54 -9.74 10.87 -5.52
N ASN A 55 -9.11 10.82 -4.35
CA ASN A 55 -8.78 12.01 -3.54
C ASN A 55 -7.47 12.70 -4.02
N GLY A 56 -6.86 12.23 -5.11
CA GLY A 56 -5.63 12.81 -5.68
C GLY A 56 -4.34 12.32 -5.01
N PHE A 57 -4.40 11.21 -4.28
CA PHE A 57 -3.22 10.53 -3.74
C PHE A 57 -2.77 9.44 -4.68
N GLU A 58 -1.54 9.56 -5.18
CA GLU A 58 -0.92 8.50 -5.98
C GLU A 58 -0.11 7.58 -5.07
N MET A 59 -0.31 6.27 -5.20
CA MET A 59 0.46 5.27 -4.48
C MET A 59 1.85 5.15 -5.09
N ALA A 60 2.89 5.26 -4.27
CA ALA A 60 4.26 4.99 -4.73
C ALA A 60 4.47 3.51 -5.12
N GLU A 61 3.64 2.59 -4.59
CA GLU A 61 3.64 1.18 -4.99
C GLU A 61 2.75 0.94 -6.21
N SER A 62 3.26 0.19 -7.19
CA SER A 62 2.47 -0.27 -8.34
C SER A 62 1.28 -1.12 -7.88
N TYR A 63 0.20 -1.12 -8.65
CA TYR A 63 -0.99 -1.93 -8.36
C TYR A 63 -0.66 -3.42 -8.19
N ASP A 64 0.21 -3.97 -9.03
CA ASP A 64 0.66 -5.35 -8.94
C ASP A 64 1.38 -5.68 -7.62
N ALA A 65 2.31 -4.81 -7.20
CA ALA A 65 3.04 -4.99 -5.94
C ALA A 65 2.11 -4.92 -4.73
N PHE A 66 1.14 -4.01 -4.76
CA PHE A 66 0.08 -3.91 -3.75
C PHE A 66 -0.75 -5.19 -3.70
N VAL A 67 -1.29 -5.63 -4.84
CA VAL A 67 -2.12 -6.85 -4.90
C VAL A 67 -1.34 -8.04 -4.39
N ARG A 68 -0.10 -8.23 -4.85
CA ARG A 68 0.76 -9.34 -4.42
C ARG A 68 1.02 -9.32 -2.91
N ARG A 69 1.31 -8.15 -2.34
CA ARG A 69 1.50 -7.99 -0.89
C ARG A 69 0.22 -8.32 -0.13
N VAL A 70 -0.92 -7.79 -0.56
CA VAL A 70 -2.20 -8.01 0.12
C VAL A 70 -2.63 -9.49 0.03
N THR A 71 -2.44 -10.15 -1.11
CA THR A 71 -2.72 -11.59 -1.26
C THR A 71 -1.77 -12.44 -0.42
N GLU A 72 -0.46 -12.13 -0.41
CA GLU A 72 0.53 -12.83 0.42
C GLU A 72 0.22 -12.66 1.93
N GLU A 73 -0.17 -11.45 2.35
CA GLU A 73 -0.51 -11.14 3.74
C GLU A 73 -1.83 -11.78 4.19
N LEU A 74 -2.83 -11.83 3.29
CA LEU A 74 -4.12 -12.47 3.54
C LEU A 74 -4.14 -13.97 3.22
N ASP A 75 -3.04 -14.55 2.73
CA ASP A 75 -2.93 -15.97 2.36
C ASP A 75 -4.02 -16.41 1.36
N LEU A 76 -4.34 -15.51 0.42
CA LEU A 76 -5.35 -15.69 -0.65
C LEU A 76 -4.73 -16.26 -1.93
#